data_AF-A0A8D8N802-F1
#
_entry.id   AF-A0A8D8N802-F1
#
_cell.length_a   1.000
_cell.length_b   1.000
_cell.length_c   1.000
_cell.angle_alpha   90.00
_cell.angle_beta   90.00
_cell.angle_gamma   90.00
#
_symmetry.space_group_name_H-M   'P 1'
#
loop_
_entity.id
_entity.type
_entity.pdbx_description
1 polymer ?
#
loop_
_entity_poly.entity_id
_entity_poly.type
_entity_poly.pdbx_seq_one_letter_code
_entity_poly.pdbx_strand_id
1 'polypeptide(L)'
;KILGAMAEDGVGLDEVYGFGEGLVRNLGTIGFTFRAVGDKLENVEIGKGIHGEPGVYTMPACGDFEGIVEFLLKKLEKCVPKAAEVVLMVNNLGGTSEFLMGIFLKSLLDKAKQSYTVKRTYCGSFLSSLDQAGISVTLLNLGYSPKLLQYLDYEVTVPSMLFGRKRCNLPPSAVATVSPMDVLQVSSGVPTCTITEQFGAKLASTVITFVCEALISCKDMLNTIDKEAGDGDTGSTISRGAQAILDQLNAHKLDLTHPANLLQQISIILERDMGGSSGALYSLFFQGASKIFAEGGDQPVTLNLWSQALTAGNDTIAKYGLTQLGDRTMLDPLREGELALKSALEGGKATLEAVECFTKGCEEAARATQHMVARAGRASYAASSGEGDRKYQHPDPGAHAVSIWARALLEACKQVVL
;
A
#
# COMPACT_ATOMS: atom_id res chain seq x y z
N LYS A 1 -31.53 16.98 -20.01
CA LYS A 1 -31.28 15.62 -20.55
C LYS A 1 -32.55 15.01 -21.15
N ILE A 2 -33.52 14.55 -20.34
CA ILE A 2 -34.73 13.86 -20.83
C ILE A 2 -35.58 14.75 -21.77
N LEU A 3 -35.95 15.95 -21.34
CA LEU A 3 -36.76 16.86 -22.18
C LEU A 3 -36.06 17.28 -23.46
N GLY A 4 -34.73 17.41 -23.42
CA GLY A 4 -33.92 17.68 -24.62
C GLY A 4 -33.95 16.51 -25.60
N ALA A 5 -33.83 15.27 -25.10
CA ALA A 5 -33.99 14.07 -25.92
C ALA A 5 -35.37 13.97 -26.56
N MET A 6 -36.43 14.32 -25.83
CA MET A 6 -37.79 14.37 -26.39
C MET A 6 -37.93 15.42 -27.50
N ALA A 7 -37.36 16.61 -27.31
CA ALA A 7 -37.39 17.65 -28.33
C ALA A 7 -36.63 17.23 -29.60
N GLU A 8 -35.49 16.55 -29.46
CA GLU A 8 -34.73 15.97 -30.58
C GLU A 8 -35.49 14.82 -31.28
N ASP A 9 -36.32 14.07 -30.55
CA ASP A 9 -37.22 13.04 -31.08
C ASP A 9 -38.47 13.62 -31.77
N GLY A 10 -38.53 14.95 -31.95
CA GLY A 10 -39.61 15.64 -32.65
C GLY A 10 -40.90 15.81 -31.85
N VAL A 11 -40.86 15.61 -30.53
CA VAL A 11 -42.03 15.76 -29.66
C VAL A 11 -42.44 17.24 -29.57
N GLY A 12 -43.74 17.51 -29.70
CA GLY A 12 -44.28 18.87 -29.65
C GLY A 12 -44.12 19.56 -28.29
N LEU A 13 -44.03 20.89 -28.28
CA LEU A 13 -43.72 21.69 -27.09
C LEU A 13 -44.66 21.42 -25.90
N ASP A 14 -45.98 21.34 -26.15
CA ASP A 14 -46.97 21.12 -25.09
C ASP A 14 -46.80 19.75 -24.41
N GLU A 15 -46.43 18.72 -25.20
CA GLU A 15 -46.15 17.39 -24.67
C GLU A 15 -44.83 17.35 -23.90
N VAL A 16 -43.78 18.02 -24.40
CA VAL A 16 -42.51 18.16 -23.67
C VAL A 16 -42.74 18.88 -22.33
N TYR A 17 -43.53 19.96 -22.33
CA TYR A 17 -43.86 20.71 -21.13
C TYR A 17 -44.66 19.86 -20.13
N GLY A 18 -45.72 19.18 -20.59
CA GLY A 18 -46.52 18.28 -19.76
C GLY A 18 -45.71 17.12 -19.18
N PHE A 19 -44.78 16.56 -19.97
CA PHE A 19 -43.86 15.53 -19.50
C PHE A 19 -42.88 16.07 -18.45
N GLY A 20 -42.38 17.30 -18.63
CA GLY A 20 -41.52 17.99 -17.67
C GLY A 20 -42.19 18.19 -16.31
N GLU A 21 -43.42 18.67 -16.31
CA GLU A 21 -44.23 18.81 -15.09
C GLU A 21 -44.40 17.48 -14.35
N GLY A 22 -44.68 16.40 -15.07
CA GLY A 22 -44.79 15.07 -14.48
C GLY A 22 -43.44 14.52 -13.99
N LEU A 23 -42.34 14.81 -14.69
CA LEU A 23 -40.99 14.44 -14.30
C LEU A 23 -40.59 15.06 -12.96
N VAL A 24 -40.87 16.36 -12.77
CA VAL A 24 -40.57 17.08 -11.51
C VAL A 24 -41.32 16.47 -10.33
N ARG A 25 -42.57 16.01 -10.53
CA ARG A 25 -43.36 15.35 -9.48
C ARG A 25 -42.88 13.94 -9.13
N ASN A 26 -42.07 13.33 -9.99
CA ASN A 26 -41.55 11.97 -9.85
C ASN A 26 -40.03 11.94 -9.59
N LEU A 27 -39.46 13.09 -9.24
CA LEU A 27 -38.05 13.26 -8.95
C LEU A 27 -37.91 13.93 -7.58
N GLY A 28 -37.05 13.37 -6.72
CA GLY A 28 -36.73 13.95 -5.42
C GLY A 28 -35.24 14.16 -5.30
N THR A 29 -34.81 15.34 -4.83
CA THR A 29 -33.40 15.65 -4.56
C THR A 29 -33.25 16.19 -3.15
N ILE A 30 -32.27 15.68 -2.40
CA ILE A 30 -31.89 16.23 -1.10
C ILE A 30 -30.36 16.35 -1.03
N GLY A 31 -29.88 17.54 -0.73
CA GLY A 31 -28.47 17.84 -0.48
C GLY A 31 -28.15 17.90 1.00
N PHE A 32 -26.90 17.66 1.35
CA PHE A 32 -26.34 17.96 2.66
C PHE A 32 -24.88 18.36 2.56
N THR A 33 -24.42 19.12 3.54
CA THR A 33 -23.02 19.55 3.65
C THR A 33 -22.45 19.14 4.99
N PHE A 34 -21.14 19.03 5.09
CA PHE A 34 -20.47 18.55 6.31
C PHE A 34 -19.02 19.05 6.37
N ARG A 35 -18.40 18.90 7.53
CA ARG A 35 -16.96 19.04 7.73
C ARG A 35 -16.38 17.71 8.20
N ALA A 36 -15.40 17.18 7.48
CA ALA A 36 -14.66 15.99 7.92
C ALA A 36 -13.55 16.41 8.90
N VAL A 37 -13.55 15.84 10.10
CA VAL A 37 -12.53 16.07 11.14
C VAL A 37 -12.10 14.71 11.69
N GLY A 38 -10.88 14.27 11.31
CA GLY A 38 -10.41 12.93 11.64
C GLY A 38 -11.31 11.85 11.03
N ASP A 39 -11.89 11.02 11.89
CA ASP A 39 -12.84 9.95 11.55
C ASP A 39 -14.31 10.38 11.69
N LYS A 40 -14.59 11.66 11.93
CA LYS A 40 -15.95 12.18 12.18
C LYS A 40 -16.42 13.15 11.11
N LEU A 41 -17.74 13.20 10.97
CA LEU A 41 -18.48 14.19 10.19
C LEU A 41 -19.16 15.17 11.14
N GLU A 42 -18.74 16.43 11.13
CA GLU A 42 -19.28 17.50 11.95
C GLU A 42 -20.08 18.50 11.09
N ASN A 43 -20.91 19.33 11.75
CA ASN A 43 -21.72 20.37 11.09
C ASN A 43 -22.51 19.86 9.89
N VAL A 44 -23.13 18.69 10.04
CA VAL A 44 -23.94 18.07 8.98
C VAL A 44 -25.22 18.87 8.81
N GLU A 45 -25.33 19.61 7.72
CA GLU A 45 -26.43 20.54 7.43
C GLU A 45 -27.22 20.04 6.21
N ILE A 46 -28.47 19.61 6.44
CA ILE A 46 -29.36 19.03 5.44
C ILE A 46 -30.17 20.14 4.76
N GLY A 47 -30.29 20.07 3.44
CA GLY A 47 -31.09 20.99 2.62
C GLY A 47 -30.44 22.36 2.42
N LYS A 48 -29.13 22.46 2.63
CA LYS A 48 -28.36 23.68 2.31
C LYS A 48 -28.44 23.97 0.81
N GLY A 49 -28.71 25.23 0.45
CA GLY A 49 -28.80 25.63 -0.94
C GLY A 49 -27.43 25.71 -1.62
N ILE A 50 -27.43 25.59 -2.95
CA ILE A 50 -26.21 25.60 -3.80
C ILE A 50 -25.58 26.98 -3.95
N HIS A 51 -26.17 28.02 -3.35
CA HIS A 51 -25.59 29.36 -3.26
C HIS A 51 -25.30 29.74 -1.80
N GLY A 52 -25.31 28.75 -0.89
CA GLY A 52 -25.01 28.94 0.52
C GLY A 52 -26.22 29.29 1.38
N GLU A 53 -27.44 29.17 0.85
CA GLU A 53 -28.67 29.37 1.62
C GLU A 53 -28.72 28.40 2.81
N PRO A 54 -29.16 28.84 4.00
CA PRO A 54 -29.20 27.99 5.19
C PRO A 54 -29.97 26.70 4.98
N GLY A 55 -29.46 25.61 5.56
CA GLY A 55 -30.15 24.34 5.56
C GLY A 55 -31.40 24.34 6.42
N VAL A 56 -32.24 23.33 6.20
CA VAL A 56 -33.52 23.17 6.91
C VAL A 56 -33.38 22.37 8.22
N TYR A 57 -32.25 21.67 8.39
CA TYR A 57 -32.01 20.81 9.55
C TYR A 57 -30.52 20.55 9.74
N THR A 58 -30.06 20.56 10.99
CA THR A 58 -28.68 20.21 11.36
C THR A 58 -28.67 18.89 12.12
N MET A 59 -27.83 17.96 11.71
CA MET A 59 -27.57 16.71 12.42
C MET A 59 -26.37 16.88 13.36
N PRO A 60 -26.39 16.22 14.55
CA PRO A 60 -25.20 16.11 15.38
C PRO A 60 -24.03 15.46 14.64
N ALA A 61 -22.83 15.58 15.21
CA ALA A 61 -21.65 14.93 14.65
C ALA A 61 -21.87 13.40 14.55
N CYS A 62 -21.50 12.83 13.40
CA CYS A 62 -21.69 11.42 13.07
C CYS A 62 -20.33 10.75 12.85
N GLY A 63 -20.21 9.47 13.21
CA GLY A 63 -19.01 8.67 12.91
C GLY A 63 -19.00 8.10 11.49
N ASP A 64 -20.14 8.11 10.81
CA ASP A 64 -20.31 7.57 9.46
C ASP A 64 -21.45 8.27 8.71
N PHE A 65 -21.74 7.79 7.50
CA PHE A 65 -22.84 8.27 6.67
C PHE A 65 -24.17 7.53 6.88
N GLU A 66 -24.23 6.48 7.72
CA GLU A 66 -25.42 5.60 7.78
C GLU A 66 -26.66 6.36 8.22
N GLY A 67 -26.56 7.11 9.33
CA GLY A 67 -27.67 7.92 9.83
C GLY A 67 -28.13 8.99 8.84
N ILE A 68 -27.19 9.57 8.08
CA ILE A 68 -27.48 10.56 7.03
C ILE A 68 -28.25 9.88 5.90
N VAL A 69 -27.76 8.73 5.40
CA VAL A 69 -28.41 7.95 4.34
C VAL A 69 -29.83 7.56 4.72
N GLU A 70 -30.05 7.05 5.93
CA GLU A 70 -31.38 6.68 6.42
C GLU A 70 -32.33 7.89 6.45
N PHE A 71 -31.84 9.04 6.92
CA PHE A 71 -32.61 10.28 6.93
C PHE A 71 -32.98 10.73 5.50
N LEU A 72 -32.02 10.73 4.58
CA LEU A 72 -32.23 11.15 3.19
C LEU A 72 -33.25 10.25 2.49
N LEU A 73 -33.08 8.93 2.56
CA LEU A 73 -33.99 7.97 1.92
C LEU A 73 -35.41 8.11 2.46
N LYS A 74 -35.57 8.23 3.79
CA LYS A 74 -36.88 8.42 4.43
C LYS A 74 -37.58 9.70 3.97
N LYS A 75 -36.84 10.77 3.69
CA LYS A 75 -37.41 12.02 3.18
C LYS A 75 -37.77 11.91 1.69
N LEU A 76 -36.94 11.24 0.91
CA LEU A 76 -37.16 11.01 -0.53
C LEU A 76 -38.38 10.11 -0.80
N GLU A 77 -38.78 9.25 0.15
CA GLU A 77 -40.00 8.42 0.08
C GLU A 77 -41.28 9.23 -0.18
N LYS A 78 -41.29 10.53 0.18
CA LYS A 78 -42.43 11.42 -0.06
C LYS A 78 -42.64 11.73 -1.55
N CYS A 79 -41.58 11.70 -2.33
CA CYS A 79 -41.58 12.02 -3.76
C CYS A 79 -41.47 10.77 -4.62
N VAL A 80 -40.76 9.74 -4.13
CA VAL A 80 -40.52 8.48 -4.83
C VAL A 80 -40.95 7.33 -3.91
N PRO A 81 -42.04 6.61 -4.21
CA PRO A 81 -42.57 5.58 -3.31
C PRO A 81 -41.63 4.38 -3.20
N LYS A 82 -41.70 3.67 -2.06
CA LYS A 82 -40.99 2.40 -1.86
C LYS A 82 -41.38 1.36 -2.92
N ALA A 83 -40.49 0.40 -3.13
CA ALA A 83 -40.57 -0.64 -4.15
C ALA A 83 -40.57 -0.12 -5.60
N ALA A 84 -40.40 1.18 -5.83
CA ALA A 84 -40.23 1.74 -7.16
C ALA A 84 -38.92 1.25 -7.81
N GLU A 85 -38.96 1.11 -9.13
CA GLU A 85 -37.75 1.07 -9.94
C GLU A 85 -37.22 2.50 -10.08
N VAL A 86 -35.93 2.71 -9.79
CA VAL A 86 -35.36 4.06 -9.72
C VAL A 86 -34.05 4.19 -10.47
N VAL A 87 -33.78 5.41 -10.92
CA VAL A 87 -32.43 5.90 -11.20
C VAL A 87 -31.96 6.71 -10.01
N LEU A 88 -30.76 6.42 -9.54
CA LEU A 88 -30.13 7.08 -8.39
C LEU A 88 -28.94 7.90 -8.87
N MET A 89 -28.90 9.19 -8.50
CA MET A 89 -27.76 10.07 -8.75
C MET A 89 -27.20 10.60 -7.44
N VAL A 90 -25.90 10.41 -7.24
CA VAL A 90 -25.11 11.03 -6.17
C VAL A 90 -24.27 12.12 -6.81
N ASN A 91 -24.47 13.35 -6.37
CA ASN A 91 -23.80 14.52 -6.90
C ASN A 91 -22.89 15.13 -5.84
N ASN A 92 -21.63 15.34 -6.20
CA ASN A 92 -20.65 16.05 -5.39
C ASN A 92 -20.86 17.57 -5.56
N LEU A 93 -21.01 18.29 -4.45
CA LEU A 93 -21.14 19.75 -4.46
C LEU A 93 -19.80 20.46 -4.72
N GLY A 94 -18.70 19.72 -4.84
CA GLY A 94 -17.42 20.18 -5.38
C GLY A 94 -16.25 20.03 -4.42
N GLY A 95 -16.50 20.04 -3.11
CA GLY A 95 -15.47 19.96 -2.06
C GLY A 95 -15.30 18.59 -1.41
N THR A 96 -16.05 17.58 -1.82
CA THR A 96 -15.96 16.23 -1.23
C THR A 96 -14.93 15.38 -1.98
N SER A 97 -14.04 14.69 -1.27
CA SER A 97 -13.06 13.80 -1.89
C SER A 97 -13.73 12.57 -2.53
N GLU A 98 -13.15 12.05 -3.61
CA GLU A 98 -13.65 10.85 -4.29
C GLU A 98 -13.70 9.62 -3.36
N PHE A 99 -12.79 9.55 -2.38
CA PHE A 99 -12.82 8.52 -1.35
C PHE A 99 -14.08 8.59 -0.48
N LEU A 100 -14.44 9.78 0.00
CA LEU A 100 -15.67 9.98 0.78
C LEU A 100 -16.93 9.79 -0.08
N MET A 101 -16.90 10.21 -1.34
CA MET A 101 -17.97 9.90 -2.30
C MET A 101 -18.19 8.39 -2.45
N GLY A 102 -17.10 7.61 -2.52
CA GLY A 102 -17.16 6.14 -2.59
C GLY A 102 -17.74 5.50 -1.33
N ILE A 103 -17.33 5.95 -0.14
CA ILE A 103 -17.87 5.47 1.14
C ILE A 103 -19.38 5.76 1.22
N PHE A 104 -19.76 7.00 0.91
CA PHE A 104 -21.17 7.41 0.92
C PHE A 104 -21.99 6.60 -0.08
N LEU A 105 -21.50 6.44 -1.33
CA LEU A 105 -22.18 5.69 -2.37
C LEU A 105 -22.41 4.24 -1.95
N LYS A 106 -21.40 3.58 -1.36
CA LYS A 106 -21.53 2.21 -0.85
C LYS A 106 -22.63 2.13 0.21
N SER A 107 -22.57 2.98 1.23
CA SER A 107 -23.58 3.03 2.31
C SER A 107 -24.98 3.28 1.76
N LEU A 108 -25.12 4.23 0.82
CA LEU A 108 -26.37 4.56 0.16
C LEU A 108 -26.93 3.38 -0.63
N LEU A 109 -26.13 2.69 -1.45
CA LEU A 109 -26.59 1.54 -2.24
C LEU A 109 -26.99 0.36 -1.34
N ASP A 110 -26.24 0.11 -0.28
CA ASP A 110 -26.53 -0.97 0.69
C ASP A 110 -27.85 -0.77 1.43
N LYS A 111 -28.24 0.48 1.71
CA LYS A 111 -29.56 0.81 2.25
C LYS A 111 -30.64 0.93 1.18
N ALA A 112 -30.36 1.56 0.05
CA ALA A 112 -31.34 1.80 -1.01
C ALA A 112 -31.91 0.50 -1.60
N LYS A 113 -31.08 -0.56 -1.74
CA LYS A 113 -31.52 -1.88 -2.22
C LYS A 113 -32.59 -2.56 -1.36
N GLN A 114 -32.78 -2.10 -0.11
CA GLN A 114 -33.81 -2.60 0.79
C GLN A 114 -35.19 -2.01 0.48
N SER A 115 -35.24 -0.84 -0.16
CA SER A 115 -36.46 -0.08 -0.40
C SER A 115 -36.76 0.18 -1.88
N TYR A 116 -35.79 0.02 -2.78
CA TYR A 116 -35.91 0.36 -4.21
C TYR A 116 -35.21 -0.67 -5.09
N THR A 117 -35.69 -0.82 -6.32
CA THR A 117 -34.98 -1.53 -7.38
C THR A 117 -34.15 -0.52 -8.18
N VAL A 118 -32.87 -0.37 -7.83
CA VAL A 118 -31.97 0.59 -8.50
C VAL A 118 -31.55 0.05 -9.86
N LYS A 119 -32.05 0.65 -10.95
CA LYS A 119 -31.71 0.26 -12.33
C LYS A 119 -30.44 0.91 -12.85
N ARG A 120 -30.13 2.11 -12.36
CA ARG A 120 -28.94 2.85 -12.74
C ARG A 120 -28.48 3.76 -11.63
N THR A 121 -27.17 3.89 -11.53
CA THR A 121 -26.48 4.73 -10.55
C THR A 121 -25.56 5.69 -11.29
N TYR A 122 -25.62 6.96 -10.94
CA TYR A 122 -24.68 7.99 -11.37
C TYR A 122 -23.99 8.56 -10.13
N CYS A 123 -22.67 8.74 -10.19
CA CYS A 123 -21.89 9.34 -9.11
C CYS A 123 -20.83 10.27 -9.70
N GLY A 124 -20.72 11.51 -9.20
CA GLY A 124 -19.72 12.46 -9.65
C GLY A 124 -20.13 13.91 -9.39
N SER A 125 -19.36 14.87 -9.93
CA SER A 125 -19.66 16.30 -9.84
C SER A 125 -20.45 16.75 -11.08
N PHE A 126 -21.75 16.96 -10.93
CA PHE A 126 -22.65 17.35 -12.03
C PHE A 126 -23.21 18.76 -11.87
N LEU A 127 -23.57 19.13 -10.64
CA LEU A 127 -24.02 20.46 -10.23
C LEU A 127 -23.31 20.82 -8.93
N SER A 128 -22.23 21.61 -9.02
CA SER A 128 -21.44 22.02 -7.86
C SER A 128 -21.95 23.32 -7.23
N SER A 129 -21.51 23.54 -6.00
CA SER A 129 -21.53 24.81 -5.27
C SER A 129 -20.08 25.17 -4.95
N LEU A 130 -19.33 25.57 -5.99
CA LEU A 130 -17.89 25.82 -5.94
C LEU A 130 -17.10 24.64 -5.32
N ASP A 131 -16.43 24.85 -4.20
CA ASP A 131 -15.62 23.91 -3.43
C ASP A 131 -16.32 23.43 -2.15
N GLN A 132 -17.64 23.54 -2.10
CA GLN A 132 -18.40 23.18 -0.91
C GLN A 132 -18.36 21.67 -0.65
N ALA A 133 -17.90 21.29 0.55
CA ALA A 133 -17.95 19.91 1.02
C ALA A 133 -19.40 19.49 1.28
N GLY A 134 -19.95 18.72 0.35
CA GLY A 134 -21.31 18.23 0.45
C GLY A 134 -21.71 17.34 -0.71
N ILE A 135 -22.83 16.64 -0.52
CA ILE A 135 -23.35 15.64 -1.44
C ILE A 135 -24.85 15.87 -1.60
N SER A 136 -25.38 15.70 -2.81
CA SER A 136 -26.82 15.57 -3.03
C SER A 136 -27.19 14.23 -3.63
N VAL A 137 -28.35 13.73 -3.21
CA VAL A 137 -28.93 12.47 -3.70
C VAL A 137 -30.22 12.80 -4.43
N THR A 138 -30.31 12.34 -5.67
CA THR A 138 -31.52 12.41 -6.48
C THR A 138 -32.03 11.01 -6.78
N LEU A 139 -33.33 10.79 -6.56
CA LEU A 139 -34.06 9.62 -7.04
C LEU A 139 -35.04 10.04 -8.12
N LEU A 140 -35.05 9.31 -9.22
CA LEU A 140 -36.03 9.43 -10.30
C LEU A 140 -36.85 8.14 -10.36
N ASN A 141 -38.17 8.26 -10.16
CA ASN A 141 -39.12 7.15 -10.27
C ASN A 141 -39.32 6.73 -11.73
N LEU A 142 -38.85 5.54 -12.10
CA LEU A 142 -39.01 5.01 -13.45
C LEU A 142 -40.45 4.59 -13.76
N GLY A 143 -41.30 4.39 -12.75
CA GLY A 143 -42.71 4.09 -12.92
C GLY A 143 -43.52 5.22 -13.59
N TYR A 144 -42.98 6.43 -13.68
CA TYR A 144 -43.64 7.55 -14.36
C TYR A 144 -43.76 7.33 -15.87
N SER A 145 -42.72 6.81 -16.52
CA SER A 145 -42.77 6.53 -17.97
C SER A 145 -41.74 5.47 -18.37
N PRO A 146 -42.13 4.49 -19.20
CA PRO A 146 -41.20 3.46 -19.69
C PRO A 146 -40.10 4.03 -20.60
N LYS A 147 -40.29 5.24 -21.15
CA LYS A 147 -39.31 5.90 -22.02
C LYS A 147 -38.16 6.58 -21.27
N LEU A 148 -38.21 6.65 -19.92
CA LEU A 148 -37.21 7.39 -19.14
C LEU A 148 -35.79 6.88 -19.34
N LEU A 149 -35.58 5.56 -19.33
CA LEU A 149 -34.25 4.98 -19.56
C LEU A 149 -33.77 5.27 -20.99
N GLN A 150 -34.65 5.10 -21.99
CA GLN A 150 -34.34 5.43 -23.38
C GLN A 150 -33.91 6.90 -23.53
N TYR A 151 -34.62 7.85 -22.93
CA TYR A 151 -34.26 9.28 -22.99
C TYR A 151 -33.00 9.62 -22.19
N LEU A 152 -32.69 8.87 -21.13
CA LEU A 152 -31.41 8.99 -20.43
C LEU A 152 -30.25 8.45 -21.28
N ASP A 153 -30.49 7.42 -22.10
CA ASP A 153 -29.52 6.85 -23.02
C ASP A 153 -29.39 7.63 -24.33
N TYR A 154 -30.37 8.47 -24.65
CA TYR A 154 -30.38 9.28 -25.86
C TYR A 154 -29.10 10.10 -26.01
N GLU A 155 -28.30 9.82 -27.02
CA GLU A 155 -26.97 10.40 -27.11
C GLU A 155 -27.02 11.91 -27.38
N VAL A 156 -26.27 12.71 -26.61
CA VAL A 156 -26.28 14.18 -26.73
C VAL A 156 -24.86 14.72 -26.89
N THR A 157 -24.70 15.79 -27.68
CA THR A 157 -23.40 16.44 -27.91
C THR A 157 -23.26 17.64 -26.99
N VAL A 158 -22.85 17.41 -25.75
CA VAL A 158 -22.67 18.45 -24.72
C VAL A 158 -21.35 18.26 -23.97
N PRO A 159 -20.73 19.32 -23.42
CA PRO A 159 -19.56 19.21 -22.56
C PRO A 159 -19.95 18.72 -21.16
N SER A 160 -20.52 17.52 -21.06
CA SER A 160 -20.93 16.88 -19.80
C SER A 160 -20.21 15.55 -19.64
N MET A 161 -19.68 15.32 -18.43
CA MET A 161 -19.08 14.04 -18.03
C MET A 161 -20.11 12.91 -17.86
N LEU A 162 -21.41 13.25 -17.76
CA LEU A 162 -22.48 12.29 -17.48
C LEU A 162 -23.20 11.80 -18.74
N PHE A 163 -23.52 12.73 -19.65
CA PHE A 163 -24.41 12.46 -20.79
C PHE A 163 -23.81 12.79 -22.16
N GLY A 164 -22.65 13.45 -22.21
CA GLY A 164 -22.05 13.93 -23.45
C GLY A 164 -21.37 12.84 -24.28
N ARG A 165 -21.56 12.87 -25.60
CA ARG A 165 -20.76 12.09 -26.56
C ARG A 165 -19.32 12.59 -26.56
N LYS A 166 -18.40 11.68 -26.23
CA LYS A 166 -17.08 11.48 -26.85
C LYS A 166 -16.22 12.75 -27.08
N ARG A 167 -15.56 13.23 -26.03
CA ARG A 167 -14.19 13.76 -26.16
C ARG A 167 -13.14 12.99 -25.34
N CYS A 168 -13.55 12.17 -24.37
CA CYS A 168 -12.60 11.49 -23.46
C CYS A 168 -12.65 9.94 -23.47
N ASN A 169 -13.52 9.29 -24.25
CA ASN A 169 -13.58 7.81 -24.40
C ASN A 169 -13.47 6.99 -23.08
N LEU A 170 -14.13 7.41 -22.00
CA LEU A 170 -14.22 6.58 -20.80
C LEU A 170 -15.57 5.84 -20.81
N PRO A 171 -15.60 4.50 -20.97
CA PRO A 171 -16.83 3.73 -20.74
C PRO A 171 -17.26 3.88 -19.27
N PRO A 172 -18.55 3.67 -18.94
CA PRO A 172 -18.97 3.50 -17.54
C PRO A 172 -18.07 2.45 -16.89
N SER A 173 -17.41 2.80 -15.79
CA SER A 173 -16.47 1.88 -15.13
C SER A 173 -17.18 0.56 -14.84
N ALA A 174 -16.64 -0.55 -15.35
CA ALA A 174 -17.08 -1.88 -14.95
C ALA A 174 -16.94 -1.98 -13.42
N VAL A 175 -17.90 -2.62 -12.75
CA VAL A 175 -17.75 -2.98 -11.34
C VAL A 175 -16.54 -3.91 -11.24
N ALA A 176 -15.43 -3.40 -10.71
CA ALA A 176 -14.25 -4.21 -10.46
C ALA A 176 -14.47 -5.01 -9.18
N THR A 177 -14.76 -6.30 -9.32
CA THR A 177 -14.80 -7.22 -8.18
C THR A 177 -13.35 -7.60 -7.85
N VAL A 178 -12.79 -7.03 -6.79
CA VAL A 178 -11.46 -7.42 -6.30
C VAL A 178 -11.62 -8.72 -5.53
N SER A 179 -11.00 -9.80 -6.03
CA SER A 179 -10.89 -11.05 -5.27
C SER A 179 -9.87 -10.88 -4.15
N PRO A 180 -9.97 -11.64 -3.05
CA PRO A 180 -8.91 -11.69 -2.04
C PRO A 180 -7.56 -11.97 -2.69
N MET A 181 -6.50 -11.31 -2.21
CA MET A 181 -5.16 -11.52 -2.72
C MET A 181 -4.71 -12.95 -2.36
N ASP A 182 -4.37 -13.76 -3.36
CA ASP A 182 -3.77 -15.07 -3.12
C ASP A 182 -2.41 -14.90 -2.45
N VAL A 183 -2.17 -15.64 -1.37
CA VAL A 183 -0.86 -15.67 -0.70
C VAL A 183 0.15 -16.25 -1.69
N LEU A 184 1.22 -15.52 -1.99
CA LEU A 184 2.32 -16.00 -2.83
C LEU A 184 2.82 -17.36 -2.29
N GLN A 185 2.50 -18.44 -2.99
CA GLN A 185 3.07 -19.75 -2.69
C GLN A 185 4.48 -19.83 -3.27
N VAL A 186 5.39 -20.41 -2.49
CA VAL A 186 6.74 -20.77 -2.95
C VAL A 186 6.61 -21.67 -4.17
N SER A 187 7.17 -21.24 -5.31
CA SER A 187 7.30 -22.10 -6.48
C SER A 187 8.20 -23.28 -6.12
N SER A 188 7.61 -24.46 -6.04
CA SER A 188 8.24 -25.74 -5.73
C SER A 188 9.11 -26.26 -6.89
N GLY A 189 10.15 -25.51 -7.27
CA GLY A 189 11.29 -26.11 -7.95
C GLY A 189 11.98 -27.07 -6.99
N VAL A 190 12.37 -28.27 -7.45
CA VAL A 190 13.17 -29.19 -6.63
C VAL A 190 14.48 -28.47 -6.29
N PRO A 191 14.81 -28.24 -5.00
CA PRO A 191 16.05 -27.59 -4.63
C PRO A 191 17.22 -28.48 -5.06
N THR A 192 18.16 -27.93 -5.81
CA THR A 192 19.28 -28.72 -6.35
C THR A 192 20.53 -28.66 -5.47
N CYS A 193 20.73 -27.55 -4.76
CA CYS A 193 21.93 -27.34 -3.96
C CYS A 193 21.70 -27.70 -2.49
N THR A 194 22.51 -28.62 -1.95
CA THR A 194 22.38 -29.14 -0.58
C THR A 194 23.67 -28.91 0.21
N ILE A 195 23.55 -28.47 1.47
CA ILE A 195 24.68 -28.46 2.42
C ILE A 195 24.71 -29.78 3.20
N THR A 196 25.92 -30.27 3.52
CA THR A 196 26.09 -31.54 4.25
C THR A 196 25.31 -31.54 5.57
N GLU A 197 24.51 -32.60 5.78
CA GLU A 197 23.45 -32.63 6.80
C GLU A 197 23.92 -32.31 8.23
N GLN A 198 25.16 -32.66 8.61
CA GLN A 198 25.61 -32.48 9.99
C GLN A 198 26.34 -31.16 10.26
N PHE A 199 27.26 -30.75 9.40
CA PHE A 199 28.04 -29.53 9.63
C PHE A 199 27.34 -28.29 9.09
N GLY A 200 26.83 -28.36 7.85
CA GLY A 200 26.19 -27.22 7.19
C GLY A 200 24.91 -26.78 7.90
N ALA A 201 24.00 -27.72 8.20
CA ALA A 201 22.75 -27.41 8.88
C ALA A 201 22.99 -26.86 10.30
N LYS A 202 23.97 -27.42 11.03
CA LYS A 202 24.37 -26.90 12.35
C LYS A 202 24.90 -25.48 12.24
N LEU A 203 25.80 -25.21 11.30
CA LEU A 203 26.32 -23.86 11.07
C LEU A 203 25.20 -22.87 10.71
N ALA A 204 24.29 -23.25 9.81
CA ALA A 204 23.15 -22.42 9.42
C ALA A 204 22.26 -22.10 10.62
N SER A 205 21.90 -23.10 11.43
CA SER A 205 21.14 -22.89 12.66
C SER A 205 21.86 -21.95 13.62
N THR A 206 23.15 -22.16 13.88
CA THR A 206 23.92 -21.32 14.81
C THR A 206 24.03 -19.87 14.33
N VAL A 207 24.27 -19.65 13.03
CA VAL A 207 24.32 -18.31 12.43
C VAL A 207 22.97 -17.61 12.56
N ILE A 208 21.87 -18.28 12.22
CA ILE A 208 20.52 -17.69 12.33
C ILE A 208 20.23 -17.29 13.78
N THR A 209 20.52 -18.18 14.73
CA THR A 209 20.33 -17.90 16.17
C THR A 209 21.12 -16.66 16.61
N PHE A 210 22.43 -16.63 16.36
CA PHE A 210 23.30 -15.52 16.76
C PHE A 210 22.88 -14.19 16.15
N VAL A 211 22.58 -14.19 14.85
CA VAL A 211 22.13 -12.99 14.14
C VAL A 211 20.84 -12.47 14.73
N CYS A 212 19.83 -13.33 14.91
CA CYS A 212 18.54 -12.89 15.40
C CYS A 212 18.61 -12.40 16.85
N GLU A 213 19.32 -13.12 17.73
CA GLU A 213 19.50 -12.72 19.13
C GLU A 213 20.25 -11.39 19.27
N ALA A 214 21.29 -11.16 18.46
CA ALA A 214 22.02 -9.90 18.45
C ALA A 214 21.12 -8.73 18.02
N LEU A 215 20.35 -8.91 16.94
CA LEU A 215 19.42 -7.88 16.46
C LEU A 215 18.30 -7.56 17.47
N ILE A 216 17.76 -8.59 18.14
CA ILE A 216 16.77 -8.42 19.21
C ILE A 216 17.38 -7.65 20.39
N SER A 217 18.59 -8.03 20.81
CA SER A 217 19.30 -7.39 21.92
C SER A 217 19.65 -5.93 21.65
N CYS A 218 19.85 -5.56 20.38
CA CYS A 218 20.16 -4.20 19.96
C CYS A 218 18.92 -3.32 19.64
N LYS A 219 17.70 -3.82 19.85
CA LYS A 219 16.44 -3.13 19.54
C LYS A 219 16.41 -1.68 20.03
N ASP A 220 16.62 -1.44 21.32
CA ASP A 220 16.42 -0.11 21.90
C ASP A 220 17.50 0.89 21.45
N MET A 221 18.72 0.39 21.21
CA MET A 221 19.81 1.17 20.64
C MET A 221 19.48 1.60 19.20
N LEU A 222 19.01 0.67 18.35
CA LEU A 222 18.64 0.97 16.97
C LEU A 222 17.46 1.95 16.90
N ASN A 223 16.45 1.81 17.77
CA ASN A 223 15.37 2.80 17.88
C ASN A 223 15.88 4.18 18.32
N THR A 224 16.87 4.22 19.20
CA THR A 224 17.46 5.48 19.67
C THR A 224 18.22 6.20 18.55
N ILE A 225 19.01 5.46 17.76
CA ILE A 225 19.69 5.98 16.57
C ILE A 225 18.67 6.51 15.56
N ASP A 226 17.61 5.74 15.28
CA ASP A 226 16.62 6.07 14.27
C ASP A 226 15.78 7.32 14.61
N LYS A 227 15.57 7.63 15.89
CA LYS A 227 14.89 8.88 16.31
C LYS A 227 15.58 10.16 15.82
N GLU A 228 16.86 10.11 15.47
CA GLU A 228 17.59 11.29 15.00
C GLU A 228 17.10 11.78 13.62
N ALA A 229 16.69 10.86 12.74
CA ALA A 229 16.36 11.17 11.35
C ALA A 229 15.16 10.38 10.78
N GLY A 230 14.55 9.50 11.56
CA GLY A 230 13.42 8.65 11.19
C GLY A 230 12.28 8.72 12.21
N ASP A 231 11.44 7.68 12.24
CA ASP A 231 10.31 7.53 13.16
C ASP A 231 10.66 6.78 14.45
N GLY A 232 11.92 6.34 14.60
CA GLY A 232 12.41 5.73 15.83
C GLY A 232 11.95 4.30 16.04
N ASP A 233 11.65 3.58 14.95
CA ASP A 233 11.09 2.24 14.98
C ASP A 233 11.99 1.15 14.38
N THR A 234 13.12 1.51 13.76
CA THR A 234 13.99 0.57 13.04
C THR A 234 14.37 -0.65 13.88
N GLY A 235 14.73 -0.44 15.16
CA GLY A 235 15.06 -1.54 16.07
C GLY A 235 13.87 -2.43 16.39
N SER A 236 12.69 -1.85 16.60
CA SER A 236 11.44 -2.60 16.85
C SER A 236 11.03 -3.42 15.62
N THR A 237 11.14 -2.83 14.43
CA THR A 237 10.86 -3.44 13.13
C THR A 237 11.80 -4.64 12.91
N ILE A 238 13.10 -4.43 13.04
CA ILE A 238 14.11 -5.49 12.85
C ILE A 238 13.97 -6.60 13.90
N SER A 239 13.77 -6.24 15.17
CA SER A 239 13.57 -7.21 16.26
C SER A 239 12.35 -8.10 16.02
N ARG A 240 11.25 -7.57 15.47
CA ARG A 240 10.05 -8.36 15.15
C ARG A 240 10.33 -9.40 14.07
N GLY A 241 11.02 -9.01 12.99
CA GLY A 241 11.43 -9.95 11.94
C GLY A 241 12.41 -11.00 12.44
N ALA A 242 13.41 -10.61 13.23
CA ALA A 242 14.36 -11.52 13.86
C ALA A 242 13.66 -12.53 14.78
N GLN A 243 12.70 -12.09 15.59
CA GLN A 243 11.90 -12.97 16.44
C GLN A 243 11.07 -13.97 15.60
N ALA A 244 10.44 -13.50 14.52
CA ALA A 244 9.65 -14.36 13.64
C ALA A 244 10.51 -15.47 12.98
N ILE A 245 11.75 -15.15 12.60
CA ILE A 245 12.71 -16.15 12.09
C ILE A 245 13.06 -17.17 13.17
N LEU A 246 13.40 -16.71 14.39
CA LEU A 246 13.69 -17.61 15.52
C LEU A 246 12.52 -18.54 15.84
N ASP A 247 11.30 -18.02 15.80
CA ASP A 247 10.10 -18.82 16.07
C ASP A 247 9.94 -19.94 15.04
N GLN A 248 10.21 -19.67 13.75
CA GLN A 248 10.18 -20.72 12.71
C GLN A 248 11.36 -21.69 12.84
N LEU A 249 12.54 -21.22 13.23
CA LEU A 249 13.71 -22.06 13.49
C LEU A 249 13.44 -23.04 14.65
N ASN A 250 12.96 -22.53 15.78
CA ASN A 250 12.62 -23.30 16.97
C ASN A 250 11.46 -24.27 16.74
N ALA A 251 10.55 -23.93 15.83
CA ALA A 251 9.47 -24.82 15.39
C ALA A 251 9.93 -25.86 14.34
N HIS A 252 11.22 -25.91 13.99
CA HIS A 252 11.78 -26.79 12.96
C HIS A 252 11.11 -26.66 11.58
N LYS A 253 10.70 -25.43 11.22
CA LYS A 253 10.02 -25.14 9.95
C LYS A 253 10.96 -24.58 8.87
N LEU A 254 12.19 -24.26 9.23
CA LEU A 254 13.21 -23.80 8.28
C LEU A 254 13.96 -24.98 7.66
N ASP A 255 14.09 -24.96 6.34
CA ASP A 255 14.87 -25.93 5.58
C ASP A 255 16.36 -25.57 5.68
N LEU A 256 17.04 -26.13 6.67
CA LEU A 256 18.45 -25.85 6.91
C LEU A 256 19.40 -26.59 5.96
N THR A 257 18.91 -27.50 5.11
CA THR A 257 19.75 -28.29 4.21
C THR A 257 19.78 -27.73 2.79
N HIS A 258 18.78 -26.95 2.39
CA HIS A 258 18.69 -26.34 1.07
C HIS A 258 18.72 -24.80 1.15
N PRO A 259 19.88 -24.15 0.88
CA PRO A 259 20.01 -22.69 1.00
C PRO A 259 18.99 -21.90 0.17
N ALA A 260 18.61 -22.37 -1.03
CA ALA A 260 17.58 -21.72 -1.85
C ALA A 260 16.25 -21.61 -1.08
N ASN A 261 15.80 -22.72 -0.50
CA ASN A 261 14.57 -22.77 0.30
C ASN A 261 14.71 -21.94 1.58
N LEU A 262 15.82 -22.08 2.29
CA LEU A 262 16.07 -21.35 3.53
C LEU A 262 15.93 -19.84 3.33
N LEU A 263 16.63 -19.30 2.33
CA LEU A 263 16.62 -17.87 2.04
C LEU A 263 15.24 -17.42 1.56
N GLN A 264 14.53 -18.23 0.78
CA GLN A 264 13.17 -17.91 0.37
C GLN A 264 12.17 -17.93 1.54
N GLN A 265 12.30 -18.87 2.48
CA GLN A 265 11.51 -18.91 3.71
C GLN A 265 11.77 -17.68 4.57
N ILE A 266 13.05 -17.29 4.75
CA ILE A 266 13.42 -16.07 5.46
C ILE A 266 12.84 -14.83 4.76
N SER A 267 12.90 -14.75 3.43
CA SER A 267 12.29 -13.67 2.64
C SER A 267 10.80 -13.51 2.95
N ILE A 268 10.04 -14.61 2.91
CA ILE A 268 8.59 -14.60 3.19
C ILE A 268 8.29 -14.19 4.63
N ILE A 269 9.07 -14.68 5.60
CA ILE A 269 8.92 -14.32 7.02
C ILE A 269 9.13 -12.81 7.19
N LEU A 270 10.20 -12.26 6.61
CA LEU A 270 10.52 -10.84 6.75
C LEU A 270 9.50 -9.93 6.05
N GLU A 271 9.03 -10.32 4.86
CA GLU A 271 7.97 -9.59 4.15
C GLU A 271 6.67 -9.49 4.95
N ARG A 272 6.27 -10.60 5.59
CA ARG A 272 5.03 -10.67 6.37
C ARG A 272 5.15 -10.02 7.75
N ASP A 273 6.24 -10.29 8.45
CA ASP A 273 6.31 -10.08 9.90
C ASP A 273 7.21 -8.91 10.31
N MET A 274 8.20 -8.50 9.52
CA MET A 274 9.11 -7.41 9.91
C MET A 274 8.41 -6.04 9.81
N GLY A 275 7.67 -5.81 8.72
CA GLY A 275 7.04 -4.52 8.42
C GLY A 275 8.03 -3.45 7.96
N GLY A 276 7.50 -2.26 7.62
CA GLY A 276 8.30 -1.13 7.13
C GLY A 276 9.01 -1.38 5.81
N SER A 277 9.80 -0.41 5.34
CA SER A 277 10.64 -0.58 4.15
C SER A 277 11.74 -1.61 4.36
N SER A 278 12.25 -1.75 5.59
CA SER A 278 13.29 -2.73 5.92
C SER A 278 12.84 -4.18 5.66
N GLY A 279 11.59 -4.53 6.00
CA GLY A 279 11.04 -5.85 5.71
C GLY A 279 11.00 -6.16 4.21
N ALA A 280 10.54 -5.20 3.40
CA ALA A 280 10.53 -5.33 1.95
C ALA A 280 11.95 -5.46 1.37
N LEU A 281 12.90 -4.64 1.83
CA LEU A 281 14.28 -4.65 1.33
C LEU A 281 15.04 -5.93 1.71
N TYR A 282 14.90 -6.41 2.95
CA TYR A 282 15.47 -7.70 3.33
C TYR A 282 14.79 -8.86 2.59
N SER A 283 13.47 -8.82 2.38
CA SER A 283 12.79 -9.84 1.56
C SER A 283 13.38 -9.89 0.14
N LEU A 284 13.54 -8.73 -0.50
CA LEU A 284 14.18 -8.61 -1.81
C LEU A 284 15.61 -9.13 -1.81
N PHE A 285 16.41 -8.80 -0.78
CA PHE A 285 17.77 -9.31 -0.62
C PHE A 285 17.82 -10.84 -0.60
N PHE A 286 17.02 -11.46 0.27
CA PHE A 286 17.00 -12.91 0.41
C PHE A 286 16.40 -13.61 -0.81
N GLN A 287 15.42 -13.01 -1.48
CA GLN A 287 14.88 -13.50 -2.76
C GLN A 287 15.90 -13.41 -3.90
N GLY A 288 16.70 -12.34 -3.96
CA GLY A 288 17.80 -12.22 -4.91
C GLY A 288 18.87 -13.26 -4.67
N ALA A 289 19.28 -13.43 -3.41
CA ALA A 289 20.29 -14.40 -2.99
C ALA A 289 19.86 -15.85 -3.22
N SER A 290 18.58 -16.20 -3.00
CA SER A 290 18.08 -17.57 -3.14
C SER A 290 18.19 -18.11 -4.57
N LYS A 291 18.05 -17.23 -5.58
CA LYS A 291 18.13 -17.60 -7.01
C LYS A 291 19.47 -18.22 -7.36
N ILE A 292 20.56 -17.72 -6.79
CA ILE A 292 21.91 -18.25 -7.04
C ILE A 292 22.02 -19.72 -6.62
N PHE A 293 21.36 -20.11 -5.53
CA PHE A 293 21.34 -21.50 -5.08
C PHE A 293 20.34 -22.36 -5.86
N ALA A 294 19.22 -21.79 -6.32
CA ALA A 294 18.24 -22.49 -7.14
C ALA A 294 18.79 -22.82 -8.54
N GLU A 295 19.64 -21.95 -9.10
CA GLU A 295 20.28 -22.12 -10.40
C GLU A 295 21.61 -22.90 -10.33
N GLY A 296 22.14 -23.09 -9.11
CA GLY A 296 23.46 -23.70 -8.87
C GLY A 296 23.57 -25.20 -9.15
N GLY A 297 22.47 -25.90 -9.40
CA GLY A 297 22.48 -27.36 -9.63
C GLY A 297 23.02 -28.14 -8.42
N ASP A 298 23.66 -29.28 -8.68
CA ASP A 298 24.27 -30.17 -7.67
C ASP A 298 25.69 -29.71 -7.25
N GLN A 299 26.06 -28.44 -7.50
CA GLN A 299 27.38 -27.96 -7.14
C GLN A 299 27.53 -27.82 -5.61
N PRO A 300 28.73 -28.11 -5.05
CA PRO A 300 28.99 -27.90 -3.64
C PRO A 300 28.77 -26.43 -3.24
N VAL A 301 28.11 -26.22 -2.10
CA VAL A 301 27.98 -24.88 -1.51
C VAL A 301 29.34 -24.39 -1.03
N THR A 302 29.90 -23.41 -1.73
CA THR A 302 31.19 -22.79 -1.41
C THR A 302 31.03 -21.35 -0.96
N LEU A 303 32.06 -20.77 -0.34
CA LEU A 303 32.06 -19.35 0.00
C LEU A 303 31.97 -18.45 -1.24
N ASN A 304 32.49 -18.89 -2.40
CA ASN A 304 32.31 -18.19 -3.67
C ASN A 304 30.83 -18.13 -4.09
N LEU A 305 30.07 -19.21 -3.88
CA LEU A 305 28.64 -19.23 -4.18
C LEU A 305 27.86 -18.29 -3.25
N TRP A 306 28.23 -18.25 -1.96
CA TRP A 306 27.68 -17.26 -1.01
C TRP A 306 28.03 -15.81 -1.40
N SER A 307 29.24 -15.55 -1.92
CA SER A 307 29.63 -14.23 -2.43
C SER A 307 28.80 -13.82 -3.66
N GLN A 308 28.49 -14.76 -4.56
CA GLN A 308 27.58 -14.54 -5.68
C GLN A 308 26.14 -14.27 -5.19
N ALA A 309 25.67 -15.03 -4.20
CA ALA A 309 24.35 -14.82 -3.59
C ALA A 309 24.24 -13.44 -2.92
N LEU A 310 25.28 -13.01 -2.20
CA LEU A 310 25.38 -11.67 -1.62
C LEU A 310 25.30 -10.58 -2.71
N THR A 311 26.03 -10.77 -3.82
CA THR A 311 25.98 -9.87 -4.98
C THR A 311 24.55 -9.76 -5.52
N ALA A 312 23.90 -10.89 -5.76
CA ALA A 312 22.54 -10.94 -6.31
C ALA A 312 21.50 -10.31 -5.36
N GLY A 313 21.63 -10.54 -4.05
CA GLY A 313 20.80 -9.89 -3.04
C GLY A 313 20.97 -8.37 -3.04
N ASN A 314 22.22 -7.89 -3.06
CA ASN A 314 22.55 -6.47 -3.09
C ASN A 314 22.06 -5.79 -4.39
N ASP A 315 22.21 -6.45 -5.54
CA ASP A 315 21.70 -5.98 -6.83
C ASP A 315 20.17 -5.89 -6.83
N THR A 316 19.51 -6.83 -6.15
CA THR A 316 18.05 -6.82 -6.03
C THR A 316 17.56 -5.66 -5.15
N ILE A 317 18.24 -5.37 -4.02
CA ILE A 317 17.98 -4.15 -3.24
C ILE A 317 18.20 -2.92 -4.11
N ALA A 318 19.33 -2.79 -4.80
CA ALA A 318 19.63 -1.58 -5.58
C ALA A 318 18.58 -1.34 -6.70
N LYS A 319 18.15 -2.42 -7.37
CA LYS A 319 17.18 -2.37 -8.46
C LYS A 319 15.79 -1.93 -8.00
N TYR A 320 15.28 -2.46 -6.89
CA TYR A 320 13.90 -2.26 -6.46
C TYR A 320 13.74 -1.27 -5.32
N GLY A 321 14.75 -1.17 -4.45
CA GLY A 321 14.86 -0.13 -3.41
C GLY A 321 15.25 1.24 -3.96
N LEU A 322 15.72 1.31 -5.22
CA LEU A 322 16.17 2.53 -5.88
C LEU A 322 17.25 3.27 -5.07
N THR A 323 18.13 2.51 -4.42
CA THR A 323 19.25 3.02 -3.62
C THR A 323 20.57 2.67 -4.27
N GLN A 324 21.58 3.50 -4.02
CA GLN A 324 22.96 3.32 -4.46
C GLN A 324 23.92 3.49 -3.29
N LEU A 325 25.17 3.11 -3.51
CA LEU A 325 26.25 3.36 -2.56
C LEU A 325 26.40 4.87 -2.33
N GLY A 326 26.46 5.28 -1.08
CA GLY A 326 26.53 6.67 -0.62
C GLY A 326 25.19 7.30 -0.26
N ASP A 327 24.05 6.58 -0.40
CA ASP A 327 22.72 7.12 -0.10
C ASP A 327 22.36 7.11 1.40
N ARG A 328 23.28 6.61 2.26
CA ARG A 328 23.10 6.44 3.71
C ARG A 328 21.98 5.45 4.02
N THR A 329 22.20 4.18 3.69
CA THR A 329 21.24 3.09 3.88
C THR A 329 21.94 1.78 4.23
N MET A 330 21.15 0.74 4.49
CA MET A 330 21.66 -0.63 4.65
C MET A 330 22.48 -1.17 3.46
N LEU A 331 22.32 -0.60 2.26
CA LEU A 331 23.08 -1.03 1.09
C LEU A 331 24.57 -0.68 1.19
N ASP A 332 24.92 0.38 1.91
CA ASP A 332 26.30 0.83 2.08
C ASP A 332 27.20 -0.25 2.69
N PRO A 333 26.92 -0.76 3.90
CA PRO A 333 27.72 -1.82 4.48
C PRO A 333 27.60 -3.15 3.73
N LEU A 334 26.46 -3.44 3.11
CA LEU A 334 26.28 -4.64 2.31
C LEU A 334 27.24 -4.70 1.11
N ARG A 335 27.43 -3.58 0.40
CA ARG A 335 28.31 -3.48 -0.77
C ARG A 335 29.78 -3.44 -0.40
N GLU A 336 30.14 -2.69 0.64
CA GLU A 336 31.53 -2.64 1.10
C GLU A 336 31.98 -3.98 1.72
N GLY A 337 31.09 -4.65 2.46
CA GLY A 337 31.31 -6.02 2.92
C GLY A 337 31.49 -6.99 1.75
N GLU A 338 30.63 -6.92 0.74
CA GLU A 338 30.73 -7.73 -0.50
C GLU A 338 32.07 -7.54 -1.20
N LEU A 339 32.52 -6.30 -1.35
CA LEU A 339 33.81 -5.96 -1.96
C LEU A 339 34.98 -6.55 -1.15
N ALA A 340 34.95 -6.39 0.18
CA ALA A 340 35.97 -6.94 1.07
C ALA A 340 36.02 -8.48 1.02
N LEU A 341 34.86 -9.14 0.93
CA LEU A 341 34.75 -10.60 0.77
C LEU A 341 35.37 -11.05 -0.56
N LYS A 342 35.03 -10.40 -1.67
CA LYS A 342 35.57 -10.71 -3.00
C LYS A 342 37.09 -10.56 -3.03
N SER A 343 37.60 -9.46 -2.51
CA SER A 343 39.05 -9.22 -2.42
C SER A 343 39.77 -10.29 -1.58
N ALA A 344 39.17 -10.72 -0.46
CA ALA A 344 39.72 -11.80 0.35
C ALA A 344 39.74 -13.15 -0.37
N LEU A 345 38.69 -13.48 -1.13
CA LEU A 345 38.60 -14.70 -1.92
C LEU A 345 39.63 -14.73 -3.06
N GLU A 346 39.79 -13.62 -3.78
CA GLU A 346 40.81 -13.45 -4.83
C GLU A 346 42.23 -13.56 -4.27
N GLY A 347 42.45 -13.05 -3.05
CA GLY A 347 43.72 -13.18 -2.34
C GLY A 347 43.99 -14.57 -1.75
N GLY A 348 43.09 -15.54 -1.94
CA GLY A 348 43.27 -16.91 -1.44
C GLY A 348 43.21 -17.05 0.08
N LYS A 349 42.56 -16.12 0.79
CA LYS A 349 42.40 -16.20 2.24
C LYS A 349 41.54 -17.40 2.63
N ALA A 350 41.80 -17.95 3.82
CA ALA A 350 40.97 -19.01 4.38
C ALA A 350 39.54 -18.52 4.63
N THR A 351 38.56 -19.43 4.65
CA THR A 351 37.12 -19.13 4.79
C THR A 351 36.83 -18.18 5.96
N LEU A 352 37.37 -18.47 7.14
CA LEU A 352 37.10 -17.66 8.34
C LEU A 352 37.72 -16.26 8.24
N GLU A 353 38.91 -16.13 7.66
CA GLU A 353 39.57 -14.85 7.41
C GLU A 353 38.81 -14.01 6.37
N ALA A 354 38.24 -14.65 5.35
CA ALA A 354 37.43 -13.99 4.34
C ALA A 354 36.10 -13.47 4.94
N VAL A 355 35.46 -14.25 5.82
CA VAL A 355 34.28 -13.80 6.59
C VAL A 355 34.65 -12.66 7.53
N GLU A 356 35.84 -12.68 8.15
CA GLU A 356 36.30 -11.56 8.98
C GLU A 356 36.53 -10.28 8.15
N CYS A 357 37.02 -10.40 6.92
CA CYS A 357 37.14 -9.26 6.00
C CYS A 357 35.76 -8.68 5.63
N PHE A 358 34.78 -9.55 5.32
CA PHE A 358 33.39 -9.13 5.10
C PHE A 358 32.84 -8.33 6.29
N THR A 359 32.97 -8.87 7.50
CA THR A 359 32.47 -8.22 8.73
C THR A 359 33.12 -6.86 8.96
N LYS A 360 34.45 -6.74 8.78
CA LYS A 360 35.16 -5.46 8.92
C LYS A 360 34.67 -4.42 7.91
N GLY A 361 34.49 -4.83 6.65
CA GLY A 361 33.93 -3.96 5.61
C GLY A 361 32.54 -3.42 5.98
N CYS A 362 31.64 -4.29 6.45
CA CYS A 362 30.32 -3.89 6.93
C CYS A 362 30.39 -2.89 8.09
N GLU A 363 31.25 -3.11 9.08
CA GLU A 363 31.35 -2.23 10.26
C GLU A 363 31.94 -0.85 9.94
N GLU A 364 32.98 -0.81 9.11
CA GLU A 364 33.60 0.44 8.69
C GLU A 364 32.63 1.29 7.86
N ALA A 365 31.96 0.66 6.89
CA ALA A 365 30.97 1.32 6.05
C ALA A 365 29.74 1.78 6.85
N ALA A 366 29.24 0.96 7.78
CA ALA A 366 28.14 1.34 8.65
C ALA A 366 28.50 2.58 9.49
N ARG A 367 29.70 2.64 10.06
CA ARG A 367 30.19 3.84 10.78
C ARG A 367 30.29 5.05 9.85
N ALA A 368 30.79 4.87 8.63
CA ALA A 368 30.95 5.95 7.66
C ALA A 368 29.62 6.63 7.27
N THR A 369 28.49 5.91 7.38
CA THR A 369 27.15 6.48 7.11
C THR A 369 26.79 7.66 8.02
N GLN A 370 27.45 7.84 9.16
CA GLN A 370 27.31 9.02 10.02
C GLN A 370 27.68 10.32 9.28
N HIS A 371 28.59 10.23 8.31
CA HIS A 371 29.11 11.39 7.57
C HIS A 371 28.50 11.52 6.16
N MET A 372 27.51 10.70 5.83
CA MET A 372 26.85 10.70 4.52
C MET A 372 25.59 11.56 4.55
N VAL A 373 25.19 12.06 3.38
CA VAL A 373 23.91 12.75 3.20
C VAL A 373 22.85 11.71 2.86
N ALA A 374 21.74 11.70 3.61
CA ALA A 374 20.62 10.80 3.31
C ALA A 374 19.93 11.19 2.00
N ARG A 375 19.91 10.25 1.04
CA ARG A 375 19.26 10.42 -0.27
C ARG A 375 18.10 9.46 -0.50
N ALA A 376 17.91 8.51 0.41
CA ALA A 376 16.81 7.56 0.39
C ALA A 376 16.16 7.40 1.78
N GLY A 377 14.99 6.76 1.80
CA GLY A 377 14.24 6.47 3.02
C GLY A 377 13.72 7.72 3.74
N ARG A 378 13.17 7.53 4.94
CA ARG A 378 12.60 8.62 5.75
C ARG A 378 13.62 9.71 6.09
N ALA A 379 14.89 9.33 6.27
CA ALA A 379 15.98 10.26 6.55
C ALA A 379 16.21 11.31 5.44
N SER A 380 15.87 10.98 4.19
CA SER A 380 15.96 11.93 3.06
C SER A 380 14.97 13.09 3.15
N TYR A 381 13.82 12.91 3.83
CA TYR A 381 12.81 13.96 3.97
C TYR A 381 13.37 15.14 4.78
N ALA A 382 14.10 14.86 5.85
CA ALA A 382 14.78 15.86 6.66
C ALA A 382 15.98 16.52 5.94
N ALA A 383 16.65 15.79 5.04
CA ALA A 383 17.73 16.36 4.21
C ALA A 383 17.18 17.31 3.14
N SER A 384 16.00 17.01 2.57
CA SER A 384 15.37 17.79 1.51
C SER A 384 14.82 19.16 1.96
N SER A 385 14.66 19.38 3.27
CA SER A 385 14.21 20.65 3.86
C SER A 385 15.28 21.76 3.93
N GLY A 386 16.41 21.62 3.25
CA GLY A 386 17.43 22.68 3.12
C GLY A 386 18.60 22.60 4.11
N GLU A 387 18.64 21.58 4.97
CA GLU A 387 19.76 21.29 5.87
C GLU A 387 20.78 20.36 5.20
N GLY A 388 21.32 20.76 4.04
CA GLY A 388 22.28 19.96 3.27
C GLY A 388 23.59 19.61 4.00
N ASP A 389 23.86 20.30 5.12
CA ASP A 389 25.01 20.10 6.02
C ASP A 389 24.61 19.46 7.37
N ARG A 390 23.49 18.72 7.43
CA ARG A 390 23.06 18.05 8.67
C ARG A 390 24.12 17.05 9.11
N LYS A 391 24.80 17.35 10.23
CA LYS A 391 25.74 16.44 10.88
C LYS A 391 24.98 15.46 11.75
N TYR A 392 25.04 14.18 11.42
CA TYR A 392 24.45 13.13 12.25
C TYR A 392 25.36 12.78 13.44
N GLN A 393 24.76 12.60 14.60
CA GLN A 393 25.42 12.09 15.82
C GLN A 393 25.61 10.58 15.73
N HIS A 394 24.74 9.89 14.99
CA HIS A 394 24.76 8.44 14.85
C HIS A 394 24.82 7.98 13.38
N PRO A 395 25.34 6.77 13.12
CA PRO A 395 25.23 6.14 11.81
C PRO A 395 23.77 5.90 11.41
N ASP A 396 23.53 5.57 10.14
CA ASP A 396 22.22 5.10 9.69
C ASP A 396 21.82 3.82 10.47
N PRO A 397 20.59 3.75 11.03
CA PRO A 397 20.19 2.60 11.83
C PRO A 397 20.09 1.31 11.01
N GLY A 398 19.70 1.38 9.73
CA GLY A 398 19.67 0.23 8.82
C GLY A 398 21.06 -0.29 8.51
N ALA A 399 22.00 0.61 8.22
CA ALA A 399 23.42 0.28 8.03
C ALA A 399 24.05 -0.29 9.31
N HIS A 400 23.75 0.29 10.46
CA HIS A 400 24.24 -0.21 11.72
C HIS A 400 23.70 -1.61 12.04
N ALA A 401 22.43 -1.88 11.75
CA ALA A 401 21.88 -3.23 11.85
C ALA A 401 22.61 -4.24 10.96
N VAL A 402 23.06 -3.85 9.76
CA VAL A 402 23.91 -4.70 8.91
C VAL A 402 25.22 -5.06 9.59
N SER A 403 25.89 -4.08 10.20
CA SER A 403 27.12 -4.35 10.94
C SER A 403 26.92 -5.32 12.11
N ILE A 404 25.77 -5.24 12.81
CA ILE A 404 25.44 -6.11 13.94
C ILE A 404 25.30 -7.56 13.49
N TRP A 405 24.49 -7.82 12.46
CA TRP A 405 24.33 -9.21 12.01
C TRP A 405 25.58 -9.74 11.31
N ALA A 406 26.36 -8.90 10.63
CA ALA A 406 27.64 -9.32 10.04
C ALA A 406 28.67 -9.73 11.11
N ARG A 407 28.67 -9.03 12.26
CA ARG A 407 29.49 -9.41 13.42
C ARG A 407 28.99 -10.70 14.07
N ALA A 408 27.69 -10.82 14.30
CA ALA A 408 27.09 -12.02 14.90
C ALA A 408 27.33 -13.28 14.04
N LEU A 409 27.25 -13.14 12.71
CA LEU A 409 27.58 -14.21 11.76
C LEU A 409 29.03 -14.69 11.92
N LEU A 410 30.00 -13.77 12.02
CA LEU A 410 31.41 -14.14 12.23
C LEU A 410 31.62 -14.88 13.56
N GLU A 411 31.01 -14.40 14.64
CA GLU A 411 31.13 -15.07 15.95
C GLU A 411 30.49 -16.46 15.95
N ALA A 412 29.36 -16.65 15.25
CA ALA A 412 28.78 -17.97 15.03
C ALA A 412 29.71 -18.89 14.22
N CYS A 413 30.33 -18.38 13.15
CA CYS A 413 31.31 -19.15 12.38
C CYS A 413 32.50 -19.58 13.25
N LYS A 414 33.03 -18.70 14.11
CA LYS A 414 34.10 -19.05 15.05
C LYS A 414 33.67 -20.16 16.01
N GLN A 415 32.45 -20.12 16.53
CA GLN A 415 31.95 -21.12 17.48
C GLN A 415 31.81 -22.53 16.88
N VAL A 416 31.54 -22.63 15.58
CA VAL A 416 31.33 -23.93 14.92
C VAL A 416 32.61 -24.49 14.28
N VAL A 417 33.53 -23.61 13.89
CA VAL A 417 34.81 -23.98 13.26
C VAL A 417 35.90 -24.29 14.29
N LEU A 418 35.86 -23.67 15.48
CA LEU A 418 36.66 -24.02 16.65
C LEU A 418 36.02 -25.18 17.42
#